data_AF-A0A5Y3W087-F1
#
_entry.id   AF-A0A5Y3W087-F1
#
_cell.length_a   1.000
_cell.length_b   1.000
_cell.length_c   1.000
_cell.angle_alpha   90.00
_cell.angle_beta   90.00
_cell.angle_gamma   90.00
#
_symmetry.space_group_name_H-M   'P 1'
#
loop_
_entity.id
_entity.type
_entity.pdbx_description
1 polymer ?
#
loop_
_entity_poly.entity_id
_entity_poly.type
_entity_poly.pdbx_seq_one_letter_code
_entity_poly.pdbx_strand_id
1 'polypeptide(L)'
;MNLIHIFRAGTHTDMHGRRINFSDADLNQIAQNYNPALHEAPIVVGHPKTDAPSYAWVSGIKKDRDGLKAEPRDIDPQFAELVKNRRYSKVSASFYCPESPGNPTPGKYYLRHVGFLGAQPPAIKGLKQVSFAEDEEGVVEFADWSLQTTASLFSRIRDFIISQFGIEKADSVVPDYMIDSLRDDAARTATTEVAPAFSDPVGIPADEVIQPTPEHQAPTPPEDTAVDKELQAKLQKENDDLKRQLEERNKAEAQRVTTERHNANVAFADSLVSDARLAPAGKGLVVAVLDALGDGESPVSFSENGSEKPLAEVFKAQMQKARPLLDFGEVATGDGVDRSTIPAEFAEADPARLEMHTKAVSLMKAENITYEAAVRRLI
;
A
#
# COMPACT_ATOMS: atom_id res chain seq x y z
N MET A 1 0.68 2.07 -21.67
CA MET A 1 0.66 2.93 -20.48
C MET A 1 -0.35 4.05 -20.68
N ASN A 2 -1.25 4.28 -19.73
CA ASN A 2 -2.17 5.40 -19.80
C ASN A 2 -1.52 6.61 -19.13
N LEU A 3 -1.32 7.68 -19.91
CA LEU A 3 -0.87 8.99 -19.44
C LEU A 3 -1.95 9.62 -18.56
N ILE A 4 -1.57 10.17 -17.40
CA ILE A 4 -2.49 10.83 -16.47
C ILE A 4 -2.45 12.33 -16.74
N HIS A 5 -3.58 12.95 -17.05
CA HIS A 5 -3.65 14.42 -17.14
C HIS A 5 -3.56 15.03 -15.73
N ILE A 6 -2.52 15.83 -15.49
CA ILE A 6 -2.22 16.40 -14.17
C ILE A 6 -2.44 17.91 -14.07
N PHE A 7 -2.35 18.65 -15.19
CA PHE A 7 -2.45 20.11 -15.16
C PHE A 7 -2.82 20.70 -16.53
N ARG A 8 -3.39 21.91 -16.57
CA ARG A 8 -3.76 22.64 -17.80
C ARG A 8 -3.25 24.09 -17.77
N ALA A 9 -3.07 24.70 -18.94
CA ALA A 9 -2.70 26.11 -19.01
C ALA A 9 -3.87 27.01 -18.55
N GLY A 10 -3.56 28.23 -18.10
CA GLY A 10 -4.52 29.22 -17.65
C GLY A 10 -4.20 29.79 -16.26
N THR A 11 -5.10 30.67 -15.80
CA THR A 11 -5.03 31.25 -14.45
C THR A 11 -5.60 30.28 -13.43
N HIS A 12 -4.76 29.85 -12.51
CA HIS A 12 -5.13 28.95 -11.42
C HIS A 12 -4.93 29.64 -10.08
N THR A 13 -5.80 29.32 -9.12
CA THR A 13 -5.65 29.80 -7.75
C THR A 13 -5.06 28.69 -6.91
N ASP A 14 -3.92 28.96 -6.30
CA ASP A 14 -3.23 28.09 -5.34
C ASP A 14 -4.08 27.88 -4.08
N MET A 15 -3.82 26.81 -3.32
CA MET A 15 -4.43 26.58 -2.00
C MET A 15 -4.17 27.72 -1.00
N HIS A 16 -3.10 28.50 -1.20
CA HIS A 16 -2.79 29.71 -0.45
C HIS A 16 -3.52 30.98 -0.95
N GLY A 17 -4.44 30.84 -1.92
CA GLY A 17 -5.22 31.95 -2.48
C GLY A 17 -4.48 32.81 -3.51
N ARG A 18 -3.24 32.45 -3.87
CA ARG A 18 -2.45 33.17 -4.88
C ARG A 18 -2.91 32.79 -6.28
N ARG A 19 -3.24 33.79 -7.11
CA ARG A 19 -3.55 33.58 -8.53
C ARG A 19 -2.26 33.55 -9.34
N ILE A 20 -2.03 32.46 -10.05
CA ILE A 20 -0.85 32.26 -10.88
C ILE A 20 -1.31 31.84 -12.28
N ASN A 21 -0.80 32.53 -13.29
CA ASN A 21 -1.10 32.24 -14.68
C ASN A 21 0.00 31.37 -15.30
N PHE A 22 -0.39 30.22 -15.86
CA PHE A 22 0.52 29.34 -16.61
C PHE A 22 0.21 29.43 -18.10
N SER A 23 1.20 29.88 -18.87
CA SER A 23 1.13 29.83 -20.32
C SER A 23 1.44 28.42 -20.85
N ASP A 24 1.06 28.13 -22.09
CA ASP A 24 1.50 26.90 -22.77
C ASP A 24 3.02 26.77 -22.86
N ALA A 25 3.74 27.90 -22.92
CA ALA A 25 5.20 27.93 -22.92
C ALA A 25 5.76 27.45 -21.57
N ASP A 26 5.14 27.87 -20.46
CA ASP A 26 5.54 27.43 -19.11
C ASP A 26 5.34 25.93 -18.95
N LEU A 27 4.21 25.39 -19.44
CA LEU A 27 3.96 23.94 -19.41
C LEU A 27 4.96 23.17 -20.27
N ASN A 28 5.26 23.66 -21.47
CA ASN A 28 6.30 23.07 -22.31
C ASN A 28 7.67 23.07 -21.61
N GLN A 29 8.01 24.16 -20.94
CA GLN A 29 9.25 24.28 -20.18
C GLN A 29 9.29 23.29 -19.02
N ILE A 30 8.20 23.14 -18.26
CA ILE A 30 8.09 22.15 -17.17
C ILE A 30 8.29 20.73 -17.71
N ALA A 31 7.62 20.37 -18.81
CA ALA A 31 7.74 19.04 -19.41
C ALA A 31 9.16 18.75 -19.92
N GLN A 32 9.82 19.73 -20.54
CA GLN A 32 11.20 19.58 -21.05
C GLN A 32 12.26 19.55 -19.95
N ASN A 33 12.00 20.25 -18.85
CA ASN A 33 12.95 20.40 -17.75
C ASN A 33 12.81 19.29 -16.70
N TYR A 34 11.71 18.53 -16.72
CA TYR A 34 11.50 17.43 -15.79
C TYR A 34 12.53 16.31 -16.01
N ASN A 35 13.22 15.95 -14.93
CA ASN A 35 14.25 14.91 -14.94
C ASN A 35 14.13 14.06 -13.66
N PRO A 36 13.64 12.81 -13.75
CA PRO A 36 13.50 11.91 -12.61
C PRO A 36 14.80 11.69 -11.83
N ALA A 37 15.97 11.87 -12.46
CA ALA A 37 17.26 11.73 -11.77
C ALA A 37 17.59 12.91 -10.83
N LEU A 38 16.98 14.08 -11.05
CA LEU A 38 17.11 15.23 -10.14
C LEU A 38 16.09 15.12 -9.00
N HIS A 39 14.83 14.88 -9.35
CA HIS A 39 13.74 14.68 -8.41
C HIS A 39 12.61 13.93 -9.09
N GLU A 40 12.39 12.69 -8.67
CA GLU A 40 11.26 11.90 -9.15
C GLU A 40 10.01 12.28 -8.35
N ALA A 41 9.03 12.88 -9.02
CA ALA A 41 7.80 13.32 -8.37
C ALA A 41 6.95 12.11 -7.94
N PRO A 42 6.63 11.96 -6.64
CA PRO A 42 5.77 10.88 -6.19
C PRO A 42 4.30 11.16 -6.52
N ILE A 43 3.52 10.08 -6.66
CA ILE A 43 2.06 10.11 -6.69
C ILE A 43 1.57 9.82 -5.27
N VAL A 44 0.81 10.76 -4.73
CA VAL A 44 0.34 10.73 -3.33
C VAL A 44 -1.17 10.93 -3.28
N VAL A 45 -1.79 10.50 -2.19
CA VAL A 45 -3.19 10.83 -1.89
C VAL A 45 -3.23 12.17 -1.16
N GLY A 46 -3.97 13.14 -1.70
CA GLY A 46 -3.97 14.51 -1.18
C GLY A 46 -2.77 15.34 -1.63
N HIS A 47 -2.61 16.51 -0.99
CA HIS A 47 -1.37 17.29 -1.01
C HIS A 47 -0.74 17.23 0.38
N PRO A 48 0.07 16.21 0.67
CA PRO A 48 0.72 16.10 1.96
C PRO A 48 1.80 17.16 2.08
N LYS A 49 1.83 17.83 3.24
CA LYS A 49 2.86 18.84 3.55
C LYS A 49 4.23 18.19 3.84
N THR A 50 4.25 16.93 4.27
CA THR A 50 5.43 16.14 4.66
C THR A 50 5.43 14.81 3.90
N ASP A 51 6.59 14.14 3.75
CA ASP A 51 6.77 12.83 3.09
C ASP A 51 5.67 11.83 3.45
N ALA A 52 4.63 11.78 2.64
CA ALA A 52 3.58 10.78 2.71
C ALA A 52 4.00 9.55 1.91
N PRO A 53 3.41 8.37 2.18
CA PRO A 53 3.67 7.19 1.37
C PRO A 53 3.36 7.46 -0.11
N SER A 54 4.37 7.28 -0.95
CA SER A 54 4.25 7.32 -2.40
C SER A 54 3.54 6.06 -2.89
N TYR A 55 2.45 6.22 -3.64
CA TYR A 55 1.68 5.12 -4.23
C TYR A 55 2.10 4.79 -5.66
N ALA A 56 2.86 5.68 -6.29
CA ALA A 56 3.53 5.48 -7.58
C ALA A 56 4.57 6.60 -7.75
N TRP A 57 5.32 6.54 -8.84
CA TRP A 57 6.32 7.54 -9.20
C TRP A 57 6.12 8.05 -10.62
N VAL A 58 6.48 9.30 -10.90
CA VAL A 58 6.35 9.89 -12.24
C VAL A 58 7.66 9.73 -12.99
N SER A 59 7.70 8.83 -13.98
CA SER A 59 8.89 8.60 -14.80
C SER A 59 9.10 9.63 -15.90
N GLY A 60 8.08 10.43 -16.22
CA GLY A 60 8.16 11.44 -17.28
C GLY A 60 6.92 12.32 -17.35
N ILE A 61 7.09 13.50 -17.95
CA ILE A 61 5.99 14.45 -18.19
C ILE A 61 5.96 14.78 -19.68
N LYS A 62 4.76 14.79 -20.26
CA LYS A 62 4.52 15.18 -21.66
C LYS A 62 3.48 16.28 -21.72
N LYS A 63 3.74 17.29 -22.55
CA LYS A 63 2.77 18.34 -22.87
C LYS A 63 1.97 17.92 -24.09
N ASP A 64 0.65 18.00 -24.01
CA ASP A 64 -0.30 17.77 -25.10
C ASP A 64 -1.19 19.01 -25.34
N ARG A 65 -2.13 18.94 -26.27
CA ARG A 65 -3.12 20.01 -26.52
C ARG A 65 -3.97 20.33 -25.28
N ASP A 66 -4.26 19.33 -24.45
CA ASP A 66 -5.13 19.48 -23.28
C ASP A 66 -4.36 19.93 -22.01
N GLY A 67 -3.03 19.90 -22.03
CA GLY A 67 -2.18 20.28 -20.89
C GLY A 67 -1.04 19.31 -20.61
N LEU A 68 -0.58 19.26 -19.35
CA LEU A 68 0.48 18.37 -18.88
C LEU A 68 -0.07 16.99 -18.51
N LYS A 69 0.60 15.96 -19.01
CA LYS A 69 0.33 14.56 -18.70
C LYS A 69 1.56 13.91 -18.06
N ALA A 70 1.37 13.17 -16.97
CA ALA A 70 2.40 12.41 -16.27
C ALA A 70 2.37 10.93 -16.67
N GLU A 71 3.54 10.30 -16.71
CA GLU A 71 3.73 8.87 -16.90
C GLU A 71 3.96 8.20 -15.54
N PRO A 72 2.96 7.46 -15.01
CA PRO A 72 3.14 6.74 -13.76
C PRO A 72 3.98 5.47 -13.95
N ARG A 73 4.83 5.19 -12.97
CA ARG A 73 5.71 4.02 -12.82
C ARG A 73 5.56 3.45 -11.41
N ASP A 74 5.79 2.15 -11.26
CA ASP A 74 5.77 1.44 -9.97
C ASP A 74 4.49 1.70 -9.17
N ILE A 75 3.36 1.54 -9.84
CA ILE A 75 2.03 1.79 -9.26
C ILE A 75 1.69 0.69 -8.26
N ASP A 76 1.37 1.09 -7.04
CA ASP A 76 0.83 0.21 -6.01
C ASP A 76 -0.49 -0.44 -6.50
N PRO A 77 -0.62 -1.78 -6.48
CA PRO A 77 -1.81 -2.47 -6.96
C PRO A 77 -3.10 -2.10 -6.21
N GLN A 78 -3.03 -1.80 -4.91
CA GLN A 78 -4.19 -1.37 -4.13
C GLN A 78 -4.62 0.03 -4.54
N PHE A 79 -3.66 0.93 -4.78
CA PHE A 79 -3.94 2.27 -5.27
C PHE A 79 -4.58 2.26 -6.67
N ALA A 80 -4.11 1.40 -7.56
CA ALA A 80 -4.69 1.23 -8.90
C ALA A 80 -6.18 0.83 -8.83
N GLU A 81 -6.55 -0.07 -7.92
CA GLU A 81 -7.94 -0.46 -7.70
C GLU A 81 -8.77 0.68 -7.10
N LEU A 82 -8.22 1.52 -6.22
CA LEU A 82 -8.93 2.69 -5.68
C LEU A 82 -9.24 3.74 -6.76
N VAL A 83 -8.30 4.00 -7.67
CA VAL A 83 -8.50 4.92 -8.81
C VAL A 83 -9.52 4.33 -9.79
N LYS A 84 -9.43 3.03 -10.09
CA LYS A 84 -10.37 2.31 -10.97
C LYS A 84 -11.80 2.32 -10.42
N ASN A 85 -11.95 2.19 -9.10
CA ASN A 85 -13.22 2.31 -8.39
C ASN A 85 -13.67 3.77 -8.19
N ARG A 86 -13.00 4.73 -8.83
CA ARG A 86 -13.28 6.18 -8.78
C ARG A 86 -13.31 6.77 -7.36
N ARG A 87 -12.61 6.15 -6.40
CA ARG A 87 -12.47 6.67 -5.04
C ARG A 87 -11.64 7.96 -5.01
N TYR A 88 -10.62 8.01 -5.88
CA TYR A 88 -9.90 9.24 -6.23
C TYR A 88 -10.21 9.62 -7.67
N SER A 89 -11.20 10.50 -7.84
CA SER A 89 -11.70 10.89 -9.17
C SER A 89 -11.03 12.14 -9.73
N LYS A 90 -10.23 12.83 -8.92
CA LYS A 90 -9.57 14.09 -9.27
C LYS A 90 -8.06 13.94 -9.16
N VAL A 91 -7.36 14.59 -10.06
CA VAL A 91 -5.89 14.61 -10.11
C VAL A 91 -5.45 16.06 -10.11
N SER A 92 -4.45 16.35 -9.31
CA SER A 92 -3.84 17.66 -9.13
C SER A 92 -2.32 17.56 -9.17
N ALA A 93 -1.66 18.68 -9.49
CA ALA A 93 -0.21 18.79 -9.47
C ALA A 93 0.23 19.87 -8.48
N SER A 94 1.30 19.60 -7.75
CA SER A 94 2.03 20.58 -6.95
C SER A 94 3.37 20.88 -7.63
N PHE A 95 3.74 22.16 -7.66
CA PHE A 95 4.97 22.61 -8.29
C PHE A 95 5.82 23.41 -7.32
N TYR A 96 7.13 23.24 -7.41
CA TYR A 96 8.10 24.17 -6.86
C TYR A 96 8.09 25.46 -7.68
N CYS A 97 8.00 26.61 -7.03
CA CYS A 97 8.22 27.89 -7.70
C CYS A 97 9.69 28.07 -8.11
N PRO A 98 9.96 28.92 -9.13
CA PRO A 98 11.30 29.33 -9.51
C PRO A 98 12.18 29.80 -8.35
N GLU A 99 11.59 30.43 -7.34
CA GLU A 99 12.27 31.04 -6.18
C GLU A 99 12.34 30.11 -4.95
N SER A 100 11.78 28.89 -5.04
CA SER A 100 11.70 28.00 -3.87
C SER A 100 13.08 27.42 -3.49
N PRO A 101 13.47 27.45 -2.20
CA PRO A 101 14.79 27.00 -1.73
C PRO A 101 15.04 25.48 -1.82
N GLY A 102 14.06 24.68 -2.24
CA GLY A 102 14.19 23.22 -2.48
C GLY A 102 14.01 22.80 -3.95
N ASN A 103 13.92 23.76 -4.88
CA ASN A 103 13.67 23.46 -6.28
C ASN A 103 14.89 22.80 -6.96
N PRO A 104 14.75 21.60 -7.56
CA PRO A 104 15.83 20.92 -8.27
C PRO A 104 16.39 21.72 -9.46
N THR A 105 15.58 22.65 -10.00
CA THR A 105 15.98 23.55 -11.08
C THR A 105 15.61 24.99 -10.73
N PRO A 106 16.47 25.71 -9.99
CA PRO A 106 16.23 27.10 -9.61
C PRO A 106 15.92 27.98 -10.82
N GLY A 107 14.98 28.91 -10.67
CA GLY A 107 14.54 29.81 -11.74
C GLY A 107 13.49 29.26 -12.70
N LYS A 108 13.04 28.00 -12.53
CA LYS A 108 11.98 27.39 -13.35
C LYS A 108 10.99 26.62 -12.49
N TYR A 109 9.73 26.52 -12.90
CA TYR A 109 8.78 25.63 -12.24
C TYR A 109 9.19 24.15 -12.40
N TYR A 110 9.04 23.37 -11.33
CA TYR A 110 9.37 21.94 -11.34
C TYR A 110 8.27 21.14 -10.64
N LEU A 111 7.93 19.95 -11.15
CA LEU A 111 6.90 19.09 -10.56
C LEU A 111 7.39 18.53 -9.21
N ARG A 112 6.68 18.86 -8.14
CA ARG A 112 6.92 18.33 -6.79
C ARG A 112 6.22 17.00 -6.63
N HIS A 113 4.90 16.96 -6.72
CA HIS A 113 4.14 15.72 -6.61
C HIS A 113 2.81 15.79 -7.37
N VAL A 114 2.25 14.62 -7.67
CA VAL A 114 0.91 14.48 -8.24
C VAL A 114 -0.03 14.00 -7.14
N GLY A 115 -1.00 14.83 -6.79
CA GLY A 115 -2.02 14.54 -5.80
C GLY A 115 -3.23 13.87 -6.43
N PHE A 116 -3.68 12.77 -5.85
CA PHE A 116 -4.99 12.18 -6.15
C PHE A 116 -5.98 12.62 -5.07
N LEU A 117 -7.00 13.35 -5.50
CA LEU A 117 -8.02 13.96 -4.65
C LEU A 117 -9.36 13.21 -4.83
N GLY A 118 -10.05 12.99 -3.71
CA GLY A 118 -11.29 12.21 -3.67
C GLY A 118 -11.65 11.82 -2.24
N ALA A 119 -12.68 10.98 -2.08
CA ALA A 119 -13.11 10.53 -0.77
C ALA A 119 -11.91 9.96 0.01
N GLN A 120 -11.67 10.52 1.20
CA GLN A 120 -10.57 10.11 2.08
C GLN A 120 -10.57 8.58 2.17
N PRO A 121 -9.41 7.91 2.02
CA PRO A 121 -9.36 6.47 2.23
C PRO A 121 -9.89 6.19 3.64
N PRO A 122 -10.72 5.15 3.85
CA PRO A 122 -11.05 4.74 5.21
C PRO A 122 -9.72 4.53 5.95
N ALA A 123 -9.51 5.31 7.01
CA ALA A 123 -8.23 5.41 7.69
C ALA A 123 -7.73 4.01 8.06
N ILE A 124 -6.57 3.62 7.53
CA ILE A 124 -5.85 2.45 8.00
C ILE A 124 -5.40 2.79 9.42
N LYS A 125 -6.09 2.21 10.40
CA LYS A 125 -5.86 2.44 11.83
C LYS A 125 -4.48 1.86 12.20
N GLY A 126 -3.46 2.72 12.24
CA GLY A 126 -2.08 2.32 12.60
C GLY A 126 -1.01 3.37 12.29
N LEU A 127 -1.21 4.25 11.32
CA LEU A 127 -0.31 5.38 11.08
C LEU A 127 -0.83 6.61 11.82
N LYS A 128 -0.10 7.03 12.86
CA LYS A 128 -0.29 8.37 13.43
C LYS A 128 -0.11 9.37 12.29
N GLN A 129 -1.17 10.06 11.93
CA GLN A 129 -1.06 11.27 11.10
C GLN A 129 -0.46 12.35 12.01
N VAL A 130 0.86 12.40 12.02
CA VAL A 130 1.63 13.44 12.70
C VAL A 130 1.63 14.65 11.77
N SER A 131 0.74 15.60 12.04
CA SER A 131 0.81 16.94 11.46
C SER A 131 1.55 17.82 12.46
N PHE A 132 2.86 17.99 12.26
CA PHE A 132 3.60 19.12 12.82
C PHE A 132 3.92 20.07 11.66
N ALA A 133 3.54 21.33 11.85
CA ALA A 133 3.55 22.37 10.84
C ALA A 133 4.93 23.03 10.68
N GLU A 134 5.23 23.44 9.45
CA GLU A 134 5.76 24.76 9.08
C GLU A 134 5.37 24.98 7.60
N ASP A 135 4.95 26.18 7.23
CA ASP A 135 4.58 26.50 5.85
C ASP A 135 5.86 26.66 5.01
N GLU A 136 6.03 25.83 3.99
CA GLU A 136 7.21 25.87 3.13
C GLU A 136 7.06 26.97 2.07
N GLU A 137 7.85 28.03 2.21
CA GLU A 137 7.79 29.23 1.38
C GLU A 137 8.18 28.88 -0.08
N GLY A 138 7.29 29.13 -1.05
CA GLY A 138 7.56 28.94 -2.48
C GLY A 138 6.99 27.66 -3.12
N VAL A 139 6.10 26.92 -2.47
CA VAL A 139 5.35 25.82 -3.10
C VAL A 139 3.98 26.30 -3.56
N VAL A 140 3.50 25.80 -4.70
CA VAL A 140 2.16 26.10 -5.22
C VAL A 140 1.40 24.78 -5.47
N GLU A 141 0.16 24.72 -4.99
CA GLU A 141 -0.71 23.56 -5.03
C GLU A 141 -2.02 23.88 -5.76
N PHE A 142 -2.33 23.11 -6.81
CA PHE A 142 -3.52 23.36 -7.63
C PHE A 142 -4.59 22.30 -7.43
N ALA A 143 -5.74 22.69 -6.90
CA ALA A 143 -6.96 21.89 -6.97
C ALA A 143 -7.89 22.47 -8.04
N ASP A 144 -8.16 21.74 -9.13
CA ASP A 144 -9.08 22.19 -10.18
C ASP A 144 -10.53 22.12 -9.68
N TRP A 145 -10.97 23.18 -9.00
CA TRP A 145 -12.36 23.46 -8.69
C TRP A 145 -12.90 24.47 -9.69
N SER A 146 -13.17 24.04 -10.93
CA SER A 146 -13.90 24.95 -11.84
C SER A 146 -15.35 25.07 -11.38
N LEU A 147 -15.81 26.31 -11.14
CA LEU A 147 -17.18 26.60 -10.69
C LEU A 147 -18.25 25.97 -11.61
N GLN A 148 -17.94 25.79 -12.89
CA GLN A 148 -18.80 25.11 -13.87
C GLN A 148 -18.95 23.60 -13.60
N THR A 149 -17.87 22.92 -13.21
CA THR A 149 -17.92 21.50 -12.85
C THR A 149 -18.66 21.31 -11.53
N THR A 150 -18.47 22.25 -10.59
CA THR A 150 -19.19 22.31 -9.32
C THR A 150 -20.70 22.48 -9.57
N ALA A 151 -21.12 23.45 -10.38
CA ALA A 151 -22.52 23.67 -10.73
C ALA A 151 -23.17 22.44 -11.41
N SER A 152 -22.44 21.80 -12.34
CA SER A 152 -22.92 20.59 -13.04
C SER A 152 -23.08 19.39 -12.10
N LEU A 153 -22.19 19.24 -11.12
CA LEU A 153 -22.28 18.20 -10.09
C LEU A 153 -23.49 18.45 -9.19
N PHE A 154 -23.68 19.67 -8.71
CA PHE A 154 -24.84 20.03 -7.90
C PHE A 154 -26.17 19.89 -8.65
N SER A 155 -26.19 20.14 -9.96
CA SER A 155 -27.38 19.90 -10.81
C SER A 155 -27.75 18.41 -10.82
N ARG A 156 -26.78 17.51 -11.03
CA ARG A 156 -27.04 16.06 -11.03
C ARG A 156 -27.45 15.51 -9.67
N ILE A 157 -26.88 16.10 -8.60
CA ILE A 157 -27.27 15.77 -7.22
C ILE A 157 -28.71 16.24 -6.97
N ARG A 158 -29.07 17.45 -7.41
CA ARG A 158 -30.45 17.96 -7.34
C ARG A 158 -31.41 17.05 -8.10
N ASP A 159 -31.10 16.67 -9.34
CA ASP A 159 -31.93 15.74 -10.14
C ASP A 159 -32.11 14.37 -9.45
N PHE A 160 -31.06 13.85 -8.83
CA PHE A 160 -31.13 12.62 -8.05
C PHE A 160 -32.03 12.78 -6.82
N ILE A 161 -31.93 13.91 -6.12
CA ILE A 161 -32.79 14.22 -4.97
C ILE A 161 -34.24 14.39 -5.44
N ILE A 162 -34.51 15.06 -6.56
CA ILE A 162 -35.85 15.16 -7.14
C ILE A 162 -36.40 13.77 -7.45
N SER A 163 -35.59 12.90 -8.06
CA SER A 163 -36.00 11.55 -8.42
C SER A 163 -36.35 10.66 -7.22
N GLN A 164 -35.66 10.83 -6.09
CA GLN A 164 -35.82 9.95 -4.93
C GLN A 164 -36.72 10.54 -3.83
N PHE A 165 -36.76 11.87 -3.73
CA PHE A 165 -37.34 12.59 -2.60
C PHE A 165 -38.26 13.75 -3.03
N GLY A 166 -38.46 13.96 -4.32
CA GLY A 166 -39.36 14.99 -4.86
C GLY A 166 -38.74 16.39 -4.91
N ILE A 167 -39.44 17.29 -5.59
CA ILE A 167 -38.96 18.64 -5.90
C ILE A 167 -38.84 19.53 -4.66
N GLU A 168 -39.74 19.38 -3.69
CA GLU A 168 -39.76 20.17 -2.45
C GLU A 168 -38.51 19.94 -1.61
N LYS A 169 -38.03 18.69 -1.52
CA LYS A 169 -36.79 18.39 -0.78
C LYS A 169 -35.54 18.79 -1.55
N ALA A 170 -35.57 18.71 -2.88
CA ALA A 170 -34.49 19.22 -3.72
C ALA A 170 -34.36 20.74 -3.62
N ASP A 171 -35.48 21.47 -3.59
CA ASP A 171 -35.52 22.93 -3.39
C ASP A 171 -35.06 23.37 -2.01
N SER A 172 -35.25 22.53 -0.98
CA SER A 172 -34.73 22.81 0.36
C SER A 172 -33.21 22.58 0.48
N VAL A 173 -32.68 21.53 -0.16
CA VAL A 173 -31.28 21.09 0.05
C VAL A 173 -30.33 21.70 -0.97
N VAL A 174 -30.75 21.82 -2.23
CA VAL A 174 -29.96 22.43 -3.30
C VAL A 174 -30.87 23.33 -4.12
N PRO A 175 -31.19 24.56 -3.65
CA PRO A 175 -32.03 25.48 -4.40
C PRO A 175 -31.46 25.81 -5.79
N ASP A 176 -32.33 25.92 -6.79
CA ASP A 176 -31.95 26.13 -8.19
C ASP A 176 -31.09 27.39 -8.40
N TYR A 177 -31.46 28.49 -7.73
CA TYR A 177 -30.77 29.77 -7.83
C TYR A 177 -29.30 29.71 -7.35
N MET A 178 -28.96 28.80 -6.44
CA MET A 178 -27.57 28.63 -5.99
C MET A 178 -26.72 27.96 -7.07
N ILE A 179 -27.32 27.02 -7.82
CA ILE A 179 -26.66 26.36 -8.96
C ILE A 179 -26.51 27.35 -10.11
N ASP A 180 -27.54 28.15 -10.37
CA ASP A 180 -27.50 29.18 -11.41
C ASP A 180 -26.51 30.28 -11.07
N SER A 181 -26.41 30.71 -9.81
CA SER A 181 -25.35 31.66 -9.37
C SER A 181 -23.95 31.09 -9.61
N LEU A 182 -23.72 29.80 -9.31
CA LEU A 182 -22.43 29.15 -9.59
C LEU A 182 -22.14 29.06 -11.10
N ARG A 183 -23.17 28.91 -11.93
CA ARG A 183 -23.05 28.88 -13.39
C ARG A 183 -22.79 30.26 -13.97
N ASP A 184 -23.46 31.29 -13.44
CA ASP A 184 -23.28 32.69 -13.83
C ASP A 184 -21.91 33.22 -13.43
N ASP A 185 -21.43 32.89 -12.23
CA ASP A 185 -20.07 33.23 -11.79
C ASP A 185 -19.01 32.49 -12.61
N ALA A 186 -19.29 31.24 -13.01
CA ALA A 186 -18.43 30.51 -13.94
C ALA A 186 -18.40 31.16 -15.34
N ALA A 187 -19.54 31.67 -15.84
CA ALA A 187 -19.65 32.34 -17.13
C ALA A 187 -18.95 33.71 -17.13
N ARG A 188 -19.12 34.51 -16.07
CA ARG A 188 -18.44 35.80 -15.87
C ARG A 188 -16.92 35.67 -15.81
N THR A 189 -16.43 34.57 -15.24
CA THR A 189 -14.99 34.27 -15.16
C THR A 189 -14.41 33.86 -16.52
N ALA A 190 -15.23 33.36 -17.45
CA ALA A 190 -14.81 32.95 -18.79
C ALA A 190 -14.79 34.10 -19.81
N THR A 191 -15.61 35.14 -19.62
CA THR A 191 -15.65 36.34 -20.48
C THR A 191 -14.98 37.52 -19.80
N THR A 192 -13.65 37.57 -19.83
CA THR A 192 -12.91 38.82 -19.60
C THR A 192 -12.34 39.31 -20.94
N GLU A 193 -13.23 39.62 -21.89
CA GLU A 193 -12.92 40.73 -22.78
C GLU A 193 -13.03 42.00 -21.93
N VAL A 194 -11.96 42.78 -21.93
CA VAL A 194 -11.85 44.06 -21.26
C VAL A 194 -12.94 44.97 -21.82
N ALA A 195 -14.05 45.12 -21.10
CA ALA A 195 -14.89 46.29 -21.27
C ALA A 195 -14.09 47.49 -20.73
N PRO A 196 -13.76 48.49 -21.56
CA PRO A 196 -13.02 49.65 -21.09
C PRO A 196 -13.91 50.40 -20.09
N ALA A 197 -13.38 50.62 -18.88
CA ALA A 197 -13.86 51.70 -18.03
C ALA A 197 -13.49 53.01 -18.75
N PHE A 198 -14.43 53.57 -19.51
CA PHE A 198 -14.33 54.85 -20.21
C PHE A 198 -15.62 55.60 -19.90
N SER A 199 -15.69 56.87 -19.52
CA SER A 199 -14.75 57.92 -19.12
C SER A 199 -15.59 59.00 -18.47
N ASP A 200 -14.97 59.89 -17.69
CA ASP A 200 -15.61 61.14 -17.25
C ASP A 200 -16.25 61.91 -18.41
N PRO A 201 -17.47 62.44 -18.23
CA PRO A 201 -17.85 63.69 -18.82
C PRO A 201 -17.87 64.79 -17.74
N VAL A 202 -17.06 65.81 -17.99
CA VAL A 202 -17.10 67.11 -17.33
C VAL A 202 -18.51 67.71 -17.41
N GLY A 203 -19.05 68.07 -16.24
CA GLY A 203 -19.79 69.32 -16.01
C GLY A 203 -21.31 69.33 -16.17
N ILE A 204 -22.06 69.19 -15.05
CA ILE A 204 -23.36 69.83 -14.77
C ILE A 204 -23.44 70.08 -13.24
N PRO A 205 -23.92 71.25 -12.75
CA PRO A 205 -23.71 71.71 -11.37
C PRO A 205 -24.62 71.04 -10.32
N ALA A 206 -24.20 71.20 -9.07
CA ALA A 206 -24.84 70.74 -7.85
C ALA A 206 -26.24 71.35 -7.63
N ASP A 207 -27.25 70.49 -7.54
CA ASP A 207 -28.28 70.48 -6.49
C ASP A 207 -29.29 69.36 -6.82
N GLU A 208 -29.29 68.29 -6.02
CA GLU A 208 -30.49 67.53 -5.61
C GLU A 208 -30.07 66.30 -4.78
N VAL A 209 -30.18 66.43 -3.47
CA VAL A 209 -30.02 65.35 -2.50
C VAL A 209 -31.29 64.49 -2.53
N ILE A 210 -31.22 63.28 -3.11
CA ILE A 210 -32.26 62.25 -2.97
C ILE A 210 -31.82 61.26 -1.88
N GLN A 211 -32.69 61.09 -0.90
CA GLN A 211 -32.54 60.24 0.30
C GLN A 211 -32.49 58.74 -0.05
N PRO A 212 -31.88 57.88 0.80
CA PRO A 212 -31.79 56.44 0.55
C PRO A 212 -33.08 55.69 0.94
N THR A 213 -33.51 54.76 0.08
CA THR A 213 -34.65 53.84 0.24
C THR A 213 -34.31 52.69 1.22
N PRO A 214 -35.27 52.11 1.96
CA PRO A 214 -35.00 51.18 3.08
C PRO A 214 -34.56 49.77 2.65
N GLU A 215 -33.71 49.17 3.49
CA GLU A 215 -33.20 47.80 3.42
C GLU A 215 -34.31 46.73 3.42
N HIS A 216 -34.24 45.79 2.48
CA HIS A 216 -35.02 44.55 2.52
C HIS A 216 -34.40 43.58 3.53
N GLN A 217 -35.11 43.30 4.63
CA GLN A 217 -34.80 42.21 5.54
C GLN A 217 -35.22 40.88 4.92
N ALA A 218 -34.27 39.95 4.78
CA ALA A 218 -34.55 38.58 4.37
C ALA A 218 -35.35 37.83 5.46
N PRO A 219 -36.35 37.00 5.09
CA PRO A 219 -37.11 36.21 6.05
C PRO A 219 -36.28 34.99 6.52
N THR A 220 -36.26 34.76 7.83
CA THR A 220 -35.70 33.55 8.45
C THR A 220 -36.53 32.30 8.10
N PRO A 221 -35.92 31.17 7.70
CA PRO A 221 -36.64 29.92 7.47
C PRO A 221 -37.10 29.27 8.79
N PRO A 222 -38.24 28.55 8.81
CA PRO A 222 -38.75 27.88 10.00
C PRO A 222 -37.94 26.61 10.33
N GLU A 223 -37.72 26.39 11.63
CA GLU A 223 -37.04 25.23 12.20
C GLU A 223 -37.84 23.93 11.99
N ASP A 224 -37.34 23.01 11.18
CA ASP A 224 -37.85 21.63 11.05
C ASP A 224 -36.83 20.63 11.64
N THR A 225 -36.55 20.78 12.94
CA THR A 225 -35.41 20.17 13.64
C THR A 225 -35.61 18.72 14.10
N ALA A 226 -36.80 18.15 13.91
CA ALA A 226 -37.13 16.81 14.41
C ALA A 226 -36.76 15.69 13.43
N VAL A 227 -37.01 15.88 12.13
CA VAL A 227 -36.77 14.86 11.09
C VAL A 227 -35.27 14.71 10.80
N ASP A 228 -34.51 15.80 10.86
CA ASP A 228 -33.05 15.77 10.66
C ASP A 228 -32.31 15.02 11.78
N LYS A 229 -32.80 15.07 13.03
CA LYS A 229 -32.19 14.35 14.16
C LYS A 229 -32.35 12.84 14.05
N GLU A 230 -33.50 12.34 13.59
CA GLU A 230 -33.72 10.90 13.44
C GLU A 230 -32.88 10.31 12.30
N LEU A 231 -32.76 11.04 11.18
CA LEU A 231 -31.90 10.66 10.06
C LEU A 231 -30.42 10.67 10.46
N GLN A 232 -29.98 11.72 11.18
CA GLN A 232 -28.60 11.82 11.67
C GLN A 232 -28.25 10.68 12.63
N ALA A 233 -29.19 10.28 13.50
CA ALA A 233 -29.02 9.13 14.38
C ALA A 233 -28.93 7.79 13.63
N LYS A 234 -29.71 7.60 12.56
CA LYS A 234 -29.63 6.40 11.69
C LYS A 234 -28.28 6.33 10.97
N LEU A 235 -27.83 7.44 10.38
CA LEU A 235 -26.54 7.51 9.68
C LEU A 235 -25.36 7.28 10.65
N GLN A 236 -25.42 7.80 11.87
CA GLN A 236 -24.38 7.52 12.88
C GLN A 236 -24.35 6.04 13.25
N LYS A 237 -25.52 5.43 13.47
CA LYS A 237 -25.62 4.00 13.80
C LYS A 237 -25.08 3.10 12.68
N GLU A 238 -25.37 3.43 11.42
CA GLU A 238 -24.86 2.69 10.26
C GLU A 238 -23.34 2.86 10.09
N ASN A 239 -22.82 4.07 10.30
CA ASN A 239 -21.37 4.31 10.29
C ASN A 239 -20.66 3.53 11.41
N ASP A 240 -21.25 3.45 12.59
CA ASP A 240 -20.67 2.70 13.70
C ASP A 240 -20.73 1.18 13.48
N ASP A 241 -21.78 0.68 12.82
CA ASP A 241 -21.86 -0.72 12.42
C ASP A 241 -20.82 -1.06 11.33
N LEU A 242 -20.69 -0.21 10.31
CA LEU A 242 -19.68 -0.37 9.27
C LEU A 242 -18.26 -0.32 9.85
N LYS A 243 -17.98 0.57 10.80
CA LYS A 243 -16.70 0.60 11.52
C LYS A 243 -16.45 -0.72 12.25
N ARG A 244 -17.45 -1.26 12.95
CA ARG A 244 -17.32 -2.56 13.64
C ARG A 244 -17.01 -3.69 12.66
N GLN A 245 -17.70 -3.76 11.53
CA GLN A 245 -17.46 -4.77 10.49
C GLN A 245 -16.06 -4.66 9.87
N LEU A 246 -15.56 -3.43 9.66
CA LEU A 246 -14.20 -3.20 9.17
C LEU A 246 -13.15 -3.67 10.19
N GLU A 247 -13.34 -3.34 11.47
CA GLU A 247 -12.43 -3.77 12.54
C GLU A 247 -12.41 -5.29 12.69
N GLU A 248 -13.58 -5.94 12.63
CA GLU A 248 -13.68 -7.40 12.66
C GLU A 248 -12.98 -8.05 11.46
N ARG A 249 -13.19 -7.53 10.25
CA ARG A 249 -12.53 -8.07 9.04
C ARG A 249 -11.02 -7.91 9.11
N ASN A 250 -10.53 -6.73 9.49
CA ASN A 250 -9.10 -6.47 9.59
C ASN A 250 -8.45 -7.36 10.67
N LYS A 251 -9.14 -7.57 11.80
CA LYS A 251 -8.68 -8.50 12.83
C LYS A 251 -8.66 -9.95 12.33
N ALA A 252 -9.69 -10.37 11.60
CA ALA A 252 -9.74 -11.70 11.02
C ALA A 252 -8.62 -11.91 9.98
N GLU A 253 -8.35 -10.93 9.13
CA GLU A 253 -7.27 -10.98 8.15
C GLU A 253 -5.89 -11.03 8.81
N ALA A 254 -5.63 -10.17 9.82
CA ALA A 254 -4.40 -10.22 10.60
C ALA A 254 -4.21 -11.57 11.32
N GLN A 255 -5.29 -12.16 11.85
CA GLN A 255 -5.26 -13.49 12.44
C GLN A 255 -4.99 -14.58 11.40
N ARG A 256 -5.54 -14.47 10.20
CA ARG A 256 -5.28 -15.41 9.11
C ARG A 256 -3.82 -15.38 8.68
N VAL A 257 -3.25 -14.19 8.45
CA VAL A 257 -1.84 -14.03 8.06
C VAL A 257 -0.90 -14.59 9.14
N THR A 258 -1.15 -14.28 10.41
CA THR A 258 -0.34 -14.83 11.52
C THR A 258 -0.46 -16.34 11.65
N THR A 259 -1.65 -16.91 11.44
CA THR A 259 -1.88 -18.38 11.45
C THR A 259 -1.19 -19.07 10.27
N GLU A 260 -1.33 -18.53 9.06
CA GLU A 260 -0.68 -19.06 7.86
C GLU A 260 0.85 -19.06 8.02
N ARG A 261 1.41 -17.98 8.59
CA ARG A 261 2.84 -17.90 8.92
C ARG A 261 3.27 -18.91 9.97
N HIS A 262 2.52 -19.04 11.07
CA HIS A 262 2.80 -20.03 12.10
C HIS A 262 2.83 -21.44 11.50
N ASN A 263 1.84 -21.79 10.67
CA ASN A 263 1.78 -23.08 10.00
C ASN A 263 2.99 -23.32 9.08
N ALA A 264 3.44 -22.30 8.34
CA ALA A 264 4.66 -22.38 7.54
C ALA A 264 5.92 -22.59 8.40
N ASN A 265 6.01 -21.95 9.56
CA ASN A 265 7.11 -22.13 10.50
C ASN A 265 7.10 -23.53 11.15
N VAL A 266 5.92 -24.05 11.49
CA VAL A 266 5.73 -25.43 11.96
C VAL A 266 6.19 -26.43 10.91
N ALA A 267 5.75 -26.27 9.66
CA ALA A 267 6.14 -27.14 8.56
C ALA A 267 7.65 -27.13 8.31
N PHE A 268 8.29 -25.96 8.40
CA PHE A 268 9.74 -25.84 8.32
C PHE A 268 10.46 -26.56 9.47
N ALA A 269 9.98 -26.41 10.70
CA ALA A 269 10.56 -27.12 11.85
C ALA A 269 10.39 -28.65 11.72
N ASP A 270 9.27 -29.11 11.18
CA ASP A 270 9.04 -30.53 10.87
C ASP A 270 9.99 -31.08 9.80
N SER A 271 10.33 -30.29 8.77
CA SER A 271 11.31 -30.71 7.78
C SER A 271 12.70 -30.87 8.40
N LEU A 272 13.11 -29.97 9.30
CA LEU A 272 14.39 -30.09 10.00
C LEU A 272 14.47 -31.33 10.90
N VAL A 273 13.35 -31.71 11.55
CA VAL A 273 13.28 -32.93 12.35
C VAL A 273 13.36 -34.16 11.46
N SER A 274 12.65 -34.15 10.33
CA SER A 274 12.66 -35.24 9.35
C SER A 274 14.04 -35.46 8.74
N ASP A 275 14.78 -34.37 8.48
CA ASP A 275 16.16 -34.39 7.98
C ASP A 275 17.20 -34.73 9.07
N ALA A 276 16.76 -35.07 10.29
CA ALA A 276 17.59 -35.25 11.48
C ALA A 276 18.48 -34.04 11.83
N ARG A 277 18.22 -32.85 11.31
CA ARG A 277 18.98 -31.61 11.61
C ARG A 277 18.55 -30.95 12.91
N LEU A 278 17.36 -31.29 13.41
CA LEU A 278 16.79 -30.79 14.65
C LEU A 278 16.20 -31.95 15.46
N ALA A 279 16.51 -32.02 16.75
CA ALA A 279 15.83 -32.98 17.63
C ALA A 279 14.35 -32.59 17.81
N PRO A 280 13.40 -33.55 17.95
CA PRO A 280 11.98 -33.24 18.14
C PRO A 280 11.70 -32.27 19.31
N ALA A 281 12.50 -32.36 20.38
CA ALA A 281 12.41 -31.47 21.53
C ALA A 281 12.69 -29.99 21.19
N GLY A 282 13.47 -29.72 20.14
CA GLY A 282 13.80 -28.37 19.69
C GLY A 282 12.75 -27.73 18.79
N LYS A 283 11.77 -28.50 18.28
CA LYS A 283 10.75 -28.02 17.33
C LYS A 283 10.01 -26.79 17.86
N GLY A 284 9.48 -26.88 19.08
CA GLY A 284 8.70 -25.79 19.68
C GLY A 284 9.49 -24.48 19.82
N LEU A 285 10.78 -24.57 20.16
CA LEU A 285 11.65 -23.41 20.28
C LEU A 285 11.90 -22.74 18.92
N VAL A 286 12.19 -23.53 17.88
CA VAL A 286 12.42 -22.99 16.53
C VAL A 286 11.17 -22.30 15.98
N VAL A 287 10.00 -22.89 16.17
CA VAL A 287 8.72 -22.26 15.77
C VAL A 287 8.51 -20.95 16.51
N ALA A 288 8.69 -20.93 17.84
CA ALA A 288 8.51 -19.72 18.64
C ALA A 288 9.49 -18.59 18.25
N VAL A 289 10.74 -18.93 17.95
CA VAL A 289 11.74 -17.96 17.45
C VAL A 289 11.32 -17.40 16.09
N LEU A 290 10.90 -18.24 15.16
CA LEU A 290 10.46 -17.80 13.84
C LEU A 290 9.18 -16.96 13.88
N ASP A 291 8.25 -17.28 14.79
CA ASP A 291 7.03 -16.50 14.98
C ASP A 291 7.32 -15.11 15.57
N ALA A 292 8.33 -15.02 16.45
CA ALA A 292 8.79 -13.76 17.04
C ALA A 292 9.57 -12.88 16.05
N LEU A 293 10.30 -13.49 15.11
CA LEU A 293 11.07 -12.76 14.10
C LEU A 293 10.19 -12.06 13.05
N GLY A 294 9.00 -12.59 12.76
CA GLY A 294 8.07 -12.00 11.79
C GLY A 294 8.65 -11.86 10.38
N ASP A 295 8.01 -11.03 9.55
CA ASP A 295 8.32 -10.90 8.10
C ASP A 295 9.31 -9.75 7.78
N GLY A 296 9.93 -9.14 8.79
CA GLY A 296 10.97 -8.13 8.57
C GLY A 296 10.48 -6.69 8.38
N GLU A 297 9.32 -6.29 8.93
CA GLU A 297 8.93 -4.85 9.01
C GLU A 297 9.88 -4.02 9.91
N SER A 298 10.75 -4.68 10.68
CA SER A 298 11.89 -4.05 11.36
C SER A 298 13.19 -4.46 10.67
N PRO A 299 14.01 -3.52 10.17
CA PRO A 299 15.19 -3.79 9.37
C PRO A 299 16.34 -4.27 10.28
N VAL A 300 16.24 -5.50 10.79
CA VAL A 300 17.39 -6.20 11.37
C VAL A 300 17.95 -7.11 10.29
N SER A 301 18.63 -6.49 9.32
CA SER A 301 19.31 -7.18 8.23
C SER A 301 20.68 -7.66 8.72
N PHE A 302 20.94 -8.98 8.69
CA PHE A 302 22.27 -9.52 8.96
C PHE A 302 22.99 -9.75 7.63
N SER A 303 24.05 -8.99 7.35
CA SER A 303 24.87 -9.17 6.14
C SER A 303 26.34 -9.26 6.51
N GLU A 304 26.98 -10.37 6.15
CA GLU A 304 28.45 -10.51 6.16
C GLU A 304 29.06 -10.06 4.81
N ASN A 305 28.24 -9.96 3.74
CA ASN A 305 28.68 -9.70 2.35
C ASN A 305 27.74 -8.77 1.53
N GLY A 306 26.96 -7.88 2.14
CA GLY A 306 26.27 -6.79 1.42
C GLY A 306 24.97 -7.13 0.68
N SER A 307 24.26 -8.21 1.05
CA SER A 307 22.86 -8.41 0.66
C SER A 307 21.98 -8.45 1.90
N GLU A 308 21.09 -7.48 2.03
CA GLU A 308 20.11 -7.41 3.12
C GLU A 308 19.01 -8.44 2.90
N LYS A 309 18.92 -9.42 3.80
CA LYS A 309 17.85 -10.43 3.80
C LYS A 309 17.09 -10.37 5.12
N PRO A 310 15.77 -10.68 5.12
CA PRO A 310 15.01 -10.77 6.36
C PRO A 310 15.64 -11.76 7.33
N LEU A 311 15.71 -11.39 8.62
CA LEU A 311 16.37 -12.21 9.64
C LEU A 311 15.78 -13.62 9.76
N ALA A 312 14.46 -13.76 9.57
CA ALA A 312 13.78 -15.05 9.54
C ALA A 312 14.30 -15.95 8.40
N GLU A 313 14.56 -15.40 7.21
CA GLU A 313 15.12 -16.15 6.09
C GLU A 313 16.56 -16.57 6.34
N VAL A 314 17.37 -15.65 6.88
CA VAL A 314 18.78 -15.93 7.23
C VAL A 314 18.85 -17.03 8.28
N PHE A 315 17.98 -16.97 9.30
CA PHE A 315 17.90 -17.99 10.35
C PHE A 315 17.47 -19.36 9.78
N LYS A 316 16.44 -19.41 8.93
CA LYS A 316 16.02 -20.63 8.24
C LYS A 316 17.18 -21.24 7.41
N ALA A 317 17.88 -20.41 6.63
CA ALA A 317 19.01 -20.85 5.83
C ALA A 317 20.18 -21.37 6.69
N GLN A 318 20.43 -20.76 7.85
CA GLN A 318 21.47 -21.22 8.76
C GLN A 318 21.12 -22.59 9.39
N MET A 319 19.87 -22.80 9.78
CA MET A 319 19.40 -24.09 10.31
C MET A 319 19.49 -25.21 9.27
N GLN A 320 19.24 -24.91 7.99
CA GLN A 320 19.41 -25.88 6.90
C GLN A 320 20.88 -26.27 6.64
N LYS A 321 21.86 -25.47 7.09
CA LYS A 321 23.29 -25.82 6.99
C LYS A 321 23.77 -26.73 8.13
N ALA A 322 22.96 -26.91 9.19
CA ALA A 322 23.33 -27.76 10.32
C ALA A 322 23.53 -29.22 9.86
N ARG A 323 24.56 -29.89 10.40
CA ARG A 323 24.80 -31.31 10.11
C ARG A 323 23.70 -32.16 10.75
N PRO A 324 23.27 -33.27 10.12
CA PRO A 324 22.36 -34.22 10.73
C PRO A 324 22.91 -34.71 12.08
N LEU A 325 22.05 -34.73 13.10
CA LEU A 325 22.33 -35.18 14.46
C LEU A 325 22.36 -36.71 14.57
N LEU A 326 21.60 -37.40 13.71
CA LEU A 326 21.60 -38.85 13.57
C LEU A 326 21.85 -39.22 12.11
N ASP A 327 22.72 -40.21 11.91
CA ASP A 327 22.87 -40.88 10.63
C ASP A 327 21.96 -42.11 10.63
N PHE A 328 20.96 -42.13 9.74
CA PHE A 328 20.08 -43.28 9.55
C PHE A 328 20.68 -44.32 8.60
N GLY A 329 21.93 -44.14 8.15
CA GLY A 329 22.69 -45.17 7.47
C GLY A 329 22.89 -46.40 8.35
N GLU A 330 22.83 -47.58 7.75
CA GLU A 330 23.16 -48.84 8.43
C GLU A 330 24.65 -48.84 8.75
N VAL A 331 25.01 -48.53 10.01
CA VAL A 331 26.41 -48.46 10.48
C VAL A 331 27.08 -49.83 10.54
N ALA A 332 26.31 -50.92 10.41
CA ALA A 332 26.81 -52.30 10.38
C ALA A 332 26.47 -52.98 9.04
N THR A 333 27.08 -52.55 7.94
CA THR A 333 27.15 -53.40 6.75
C THR A 333 27.99 -54.63 7.08
N GLY A 334 27.48 -55.82 6.77
CA GLY A 334 28.06 -57.11 7.17
C GLY A 334 29.46 -57.44 6.63
N ASP A 335 30.14 -56.49 6.00
CA ASP A 335 31.49 -56.63 5.41
C ASP A 335 32.63 -56.50 6.43
N GLY A 336 32.35 -56.07 7.67
CA GLY A 336 33.35 -55.88 8.73
C GLY A 336 33.28 -56.86 9.89
N VAL A 337 32.31 -57.79 9.91
CA VAL A 337 32.14 -58.72 11.03
C VAL A 337 32.86 -60.03 10.73
N ASP A 338 33.97 -60.28 11.40
CA ASP A 338 34.54 -61.63 11.49
C ASP A 338 33.58 -62.53 12.28
N ARG A 339 32.61 -63.10 11.57
CA ARG A 339 31.61 -64.05 12.10
C ARG A 339 32.25 -65.31 12.70
N SER A 340 33.56 -65.51 12.58
CA SER A 340 34.27 -66.63 13.18
C SER A 340 34.52 -66.50 14.69
N THR A 341 34.20 -65.34 15.28
CA THR A 341 34.33 -65.07 16.73
C THR A 341 33.01 -65.03 17.50
N ILE A 342 31.86 -65.22 16.85
CA ILE A 342 30.58 -65.32 17.55
C ILE A 342 30.47 -66.74 18.13
N PRO A 343 30.55 -66.93 19.47
CA PRO A 343 30.29 -68.22 20.06
C PRO A 343 28.84 -68.59 19.73
N ALA A 344 28.62 -69.80 19.24
CA ALA A 344 27.28 -70.33 19.03
C ALA A 344 26.61 -70.62 20.39
N GLU A 345 26.37 -69.60 21.20
CA GLU A 345 25.48 -69.68 22.36
C GLU A 345 24.03 -69.58 21.87
N PHE A 346 23.58 -70.63 21.21
CA PHE A 346 22.14 -70.84 21.05
C PHE A 346 21.62 -71.39 22.37
N ALA A 347 20.83 -70.60 23.09
CA ALA A 347 20.35 -70.90 24.44
C ALA A 347 19.52 -72.21 24.58
N GLU A 348 19.25 -72.92 23.48
CA GLU A 348 18.51 -74.20 23.46
C GLU A 348 19.14 -75.28 22.56
N ALA A 349 20.42 -75.14 22.14
CA ALA A 349 21.04 -76.13 21.28
C ALA A 349 21.49 -77.39 22.03
N ASP A 350 21.17 -78.56 21.48
CA ASP A 350 21.61 -79.88 21.95
C ASP A 350 23.16 -79.94 22.04
N PRO A 351 23.74 -80.24 23.22
CA PRO A 351 25.19 -80.23 23.44
C PRO A 351 25.96 -81.15 22.48
N ALA A 352 25.36 -82.27 22.04
CA ALA A 352 26.02 -83.16 21.07
C ALA A 352 26.16 -82.51 19.68
N ARG A 353 25.19 -81.69 19.29
CA ARG A 353 25.22 -80.95 18.01
C ARG A 353 26.19 -79.77 18.06
N LEU A 354 26.32 -79.12 19.21
CA LEU A 354 27.32 -78.07 19.44
C LEU A 354 28.74 -78.63 19.31
N GLU A 355 29.04 -79.76 19.94
CA GLU A 355 30.35 -80.40 19.80
C GLU A 355 30.66 -80.81 18.35
N MET A 356 29.67 -81.38 17.65
CA MET A 356 29.82 -81.72 16.23
C MET A 356 30.08 -80.48 15.38
N HIS A 357 29.40 -79.37 15.65
CA HIS A 357 29.63 -78.11 14.98
C HIS A 357 31.04 -77.58 15.22
N THR A 358 31.52 -77.55 16.47
CA THR A 358 32.87 -77.09 16.81
C THR A 358 33.94 -77.94 16.11
N LYS A 359 33.79 -79.27 16.12
CA LYS A 359 34.69 -80.20 15.42
C LYS A 359 34.66 -79.95 13.90
N ALA A 360 33.47 -79.78 13.32
CA ALA A 360 33.32 -79.52 11.89
C ALA A 360 33.98 -78.20 11.47
N VAL A 361 33.82 -77.13 12.25
CA VAL A 361 34.48 -75.84 11.99
C VAL A 361 36.01 -75.95 12.09
N SER A 362 36.53 -76.71 13.07
CA SER A 362 37.99 -76.92 13.17
C SER A 362 38.55 -77.70 11.98
N LEU A 363 37.84 -78.73 11.52
CA LEU A 363 38.28 -79.60 10.42
C LEU A 363 38.17 -78.89 9.07
N MET A 364 37.12 -78.08 8.90
CA MET A 364 36.95 -77.16 7.77
C MET A 364 38.14 -76.20 7.65
N LYS A 365 38.57 -75.58 8.76
CA LYS A 365 39.72 -74.67 8.78
C LYS A 365 41.07 -75.38 8.58
N ALA A 366 41.26 -76.54 9.18
CA ALA A 366 42.52 -77.29 9.10
C ALA A 366 42.79 -77.85 7.69
N GLU A 367 41.74 -78.30 7.00
CA GLU A 367 41.87 -78.98 5.71
C GLU A 367 41.39 -78.13 4.52
N ASN A 368 40.92 -76.91 4.78
CA ASN A 368 40.37 -76.01 3.76
C ASN A 368 39.29 -76.66 2.88
N ILE A 369 38.40 -77.41 3.52
CA ILE A 369 37.26 -78.10 2.88
C ILE A 369 35.95 -77.38 3.19
N THR A 370 34.85 -77.73 2.52
CA THR A 370 33.52 -77.15 2.84
C THR A 370 32.97 -77.69 4.16
N TYR A 371 32.13 -76.90 4.84
CA TYR A 371 31.50 -77.31 6.10
C TYR A 371 30.73 -78.64 5.96
N GLU A 372 30.01 -78.84 4.86
CA GLU A 372 29.28 -80.07 4.60
C GLU A 372 30.21 -81.29 4.47
N ALA A 373 31.37 -81.13 3.80
CA ALA A 373 32.38 -82.17 3.71
C ALA A 373 33.01 -82.48 5.08
N ALA A 374 33.21 -81.47 5.92
CA ALA A 374 33.71 -81.64 7.29
C ALA A 374 32.70 -82.39 8.17
N VAL A 375 31.40 -82.05 8.10
CA VAL A 375 30.35 -82.74 8.86
C VAL A 375 30.21 -84.20 8.41
N ARG A 376 30.25 -84.48 7.10
CA ARG A 376 30.18 -85.87 6.57
C ARG A 376 31.34 -86.76 6.98
N ARG A 377 32.45 -86.20 7.46
CA ARG A 377 33.60 -86.95 8.00
C ARG A 377 33.53 -87.15 9.52
N LEU A 378 32.63 -86.45 10.18
CA LEU A 378 32.42 -86.49 11.63
C LEU A 378 31.17 -87.28 12.03
N ILE A 379 30.28 -87.56 11.08
CA ILE A 379 29.22 -88.57 11.14
C ILE A 379 29.82 -89.89 10.65
#